data_AF-A0A952GY87-F1
#
_entry.id   AF-A0A952GY87-F1
#
_cell.length_a   1.000
_cell.length_b   1.000
_cell.length_c   1.000
_cell.angle_alpha   90.00
_cell.angle_beta   90.00
_cell.angle_gamma   90.00
#
_symmetry.space_group_name_H-M   'P 1'
#
loop_
_entity.id
_entity.type
_entity.pdbx_description
1 polymer ?
#
loop_
_entity_poly.entity_id
_entity_poly.type
_entity_poly.pdbx_seq_one_letter_code
_entity_poly.pdbx_strand_id
1 'polypeptide(L)'
;MSTTSIYYVQAFISEDGLYADCSYFYDKAAKLPVAGSTLAIPTEAGACTIQQADDSDLMLLGASFKTLGHAPVMTDSNFSAADGQSSLDVPMPTSSVVTKGVVLLFSNPGTVDGLYASADPEITNGGGDF
;
A
#
# COMPACT_ATOMS: atom_id res chain seq x y z
N MET A 1 14.27 -14.67 -10.69
CA MET A 1 13.84 -13.26 -10.82
C MET A 1 13.08 -12.93 -9.56
N SER A 2 13.44 -11.86 -8.84
CA SER A 2 12.72 -11.50 -7.61
C SER A 2 11.31 -11.05 -7.97
N THR A 3 10.36 -11.95 -7.75
CA THR A 3 8.92 -11.70 -7.75
C THR A 3 8.61 -10.90 -6.51
N THR A 4 8.81 -9.58 -6.57
CA THR A 4 8.65 -8.71 -5.41
C THR A 4 7.17 -8.61 -5.05
N SER A 5 6.76 -9.31 -4.00
CA SER A 5 5.44 -9.16 -3.36
C SER A 5 5.41 -8.03 -2.34
N ILE A 6 6.55 -7.39 -2.07
CA ILE A 6 6.71 -6.39 -1.00
C ILE A 6 7.08 -5.04 -1.60
N TYR A 7 6.25 -4.03 -1.36
CA TYR A 7 6.59 -2.64 -1.64
C TYR A 7 6.84 -1.89 -0.35
N TYR A 8 7.77 -0.95 -0.40
CA TYR A 8 8.09 -0.08 0.72
C TYR A 8 7.50 1.31 0.50
N VAL A 9 6.81 1.86 1.50
CA VAL A 9 6.15 3.18 1.41
C VAL A 9 6.79 4.19 2.35
N GLN A 10 7.13 5.37 1.83
CA GLN A 10 7.35 6.57 2.64
C GLN A 10 6.09 7.43 2.58
N ALA A 11 5.70 8.00 3.73
CA ALA A 11 4.55 8.86 3.85
C ALA A 11 4.90 10.15 4.60
N PHE A 12 4.46 11.27 4.03
CA PHE A 12 4.61 12.62 4.57
C PHE A 12 3.25 13.29 4.65
N ILE A 13 3.07 14.24 5.56
CA ILE A 13 1.85 15.06 5.56
C ILE A 13 1.87 15.92 4.29
N SER A 14 0.76 15.90 3.54
CA SER A 14 0.60 16.72 2.33
C SER A 14 0.70 18.21 2.63
N GLU A 15 1.00 19.01 1.61
CA GLU A 15 1.17 20.47 1.76
C GLU A 15 -0.05 21.17 2.36
N ASP A 16 -1.26 20.66 2.09
CA ASP A 16 -2.52 21.16 2.66
C ASP A 16 -2.81 20.66 4.08
N GLY A 17 -2.02 19.73 4.60
CA GLY A 17 -2.14 19.17 5.95
C GLY A 17 -3.24 18.12 6.13
N LEU A 18 -3.92 17.69 5.06
CA LEU A 18 -5.13 16.86 5.15
C LEU A 18 -4.90 15.38 4.83
N TYR A 19 -3.87 15.06 4.05
CA TYR A 19 -3.61 13.73 3.50
C TYR A 19 -2.17 13.28 3.74
N ALA A 20 -1.87 12.05 3.34
CA ALA A 20 -0.53 11.53 3.26
C ALA A 20 -0.06 11.51 1.80
N ASP A 21 1.03 12.21 1.51
CA ASP A 21 1.79 12.08 0.27
C ASP A 21 2.66 10.82 0.36
N CYS A 22 2.42 9.86 -0.53
CA CYS A 22 3.10 8.56 -0.51
C CYS A 22 4.07 8.40 -1.68
N SER A 23 5.24 7.85 -1.39
CA SER A 23 6.20 7.37 -2.40
C SER A 23 6.52 5.90 -2.16
N TYR A 24 6.59 5.12 -3.25
CA TYR A 24 6.78 3.66 -3.19
C TYR A 24 8.16 3.26 -3.71
N PHE A 25 8.72 2.20 -3.13
CA PHE A 25 10.07 1.73 -3.38
C PHE A 25 10.13 0.21 -3.41
N TYR A 26 11.11 -0.34 -4.12
CA TYR A 26 11.43 -1.77 -4.13
C TYR A 26 12.34 -2.19 -2.96
N ASP A 27 12.91 -1.24 -2.23
CA ASP A 27 13.79 -1.48 -1.09
C ASP A 27 13.39 -0.63 0.14
N LYS A 28 13.69 -1.15 1.33
CA LYS A 28 13.35 -0.49 2.59
C LYS A 28 14.08 0.84 2.78
N ALA A 29 15.29 1.00 2.26
CA ALA A 29 16.10 2.20 2.41
C ALA A 29 15.67 3.37 1.50
N ALA A 30 14.56 3.20 0.77
CA ALA A 30 13.98 4.19 -0.14
C ALA A 30 14.97 4.68 -1.22
N LYS A 31 15.72 3.76 -1.85
CA LYS A 31 16.72 4.09 -2.89
C LYS A 31 16.30 3.70 -4.30
N LEU A 32 15.37 2.77 -4.45
CA LEU A 32 14.88 2.22 -5.71
C LEU A 32 13.39 2.56 -5.86
N PRO A 33 13.05 3.74 -6.37
CA PRO A 33 11.66 4.16 -6.50
C PRO A 33 10.90 3.28 -7.49
N VAL A 34 9.62 3.04 -7.18
CA VAL A 34 8.66 2.47 -8.12
C VAL A 34 8.16 3.59 -9.03
N ALA A 35 8.24 3.37 -10.34
CA ALA A 35 7.70 4.33 -11.30
C ALA A 35 6.20 4.11 -11.50
N GLY A 36 5.45 5.22 -11.56
CA GLY A 36 4.01 5.20 -11.82
C GLY A 36 3.15 5.07 -10.56
N SER A 37 1.83 5.06 -10.75
CA SER A 37 0.82 5.04 -9.68
C SER A 37 0.28 3.64 -9.37
N THR A 38 0.68 2.63 -10.15
CA THR A 38 0.17 1.26 -10.02
C THR A 38 1.30 0.32 -9.58
N LEU A 39 1.10 -0.36 -8.46
CA LEU A 39 1.98 -1.41 -7.96
C LEU A 39 1.60 -2.74 -8.61
N ALA A 40 2.57 -3.43 -9.19
CA ALA A 40 2.36 -4.69 -9.88
C ALA A 40 2.97 -5.85 -9.10
N ILE A 41 2.20 -6.91 -8.87
CA ILE A 41 2.71 -8.18 -8.35
C ILE A 41 2.37 -9.33 -9.31
N PRO A 42 3.08 -10.47 -9.23
CA PRO A 42 2.69 -11.67 -9.95
C PRO A 42 1.33 -12.20 -9.48
N THR A 43 0.58 -12.84 -10.37
CA THR A 43 -0.75 -13.38 -10.06
C THR A 43 -0.68 -14.45 -8.96
N GLU A 44 0.36 -15.27 -8.97
CA GLU A 44 0.59 -16.36 -8.01
C GLU A 44 1.02 -15.88 -6.60
N ALA A 45 1.30 -14.59 -6.42
CA ALA A 45 1.81 -14.06 -5.15
C ALA A 45 0.79 -14.12 -4.00
N GLY A 46 -0.52 -14.09 -4.31
CA GLY A 46 -1.61 -14.20 -3.33
C GLY A 46 -1.81 -12.99 -2.41
N ALA A 47 -0.81 -12.11 -2.30
CA ALA A 47 -0.92 -10.83 -1.60
C ALA A 47 0.15 -9.84 -2.09
N CYS A 48 -0.16 -8.55 -1.96
CA CYS A 48 0.84 -7.48 -1.97
C CYS A 48 1.09 -7.03 -0.54
N THR A 49 2.30 -7.21 -0.05
CA THR A 49 2.75 -6.66 1.22
C THR A 49 3.16 -5.20 1.01
N ILE A 50 2.63 -4.30 1.84
CA ILE A 50 3.09 -2.92 1.93
C ILE A 50 3.76 -2.76 3.29
N GLN A 51 5.03 -2.39 3.29
CA GLN A 51 5.79 -2.15 4.50
C GLN A 51 6.29 -0.70 4.54
N GLN A 52 6.36 -0.11 5.73
CA GLN A 52 6.96 1.20 5.87
C GLN A 52 8.46 1.18 5.51
N ALA A 53 8.85 2.10 4.63
CA ALA A 53 10.24 2.38 4.32
C ALA A 53 10.93 3.11 5.49
N ASP A 54 12.26 3.14 5.44
CA ASP A 54 13.06 3.99 6.30
C ASP A 54 12.78 5.47 5.98
N ASP A 55 13.03 6.36 6.94
CA ASP A 55 12.84 7.81 6.83
C ASP A 55 11.40 8.26 6.44
N SER A 56 10.38 7.45 6.73
CA SER A 56 8.97 7.87 6.65
C SER A 56 8.61 8.74 7.86
N ASP A 57 8.04 9.93 7.62
CA ASP A 57 7.62 10.86 8.68
C ASP A 57 6.34 10.39 9.40
N LEU A 58 5.54 9.55 8.73
CA LEU A 58 4.31 8.98 9.28
C LEU A 58 4.43 7.46 9.48
N MET A 59 3.69 6.96 10.47
CA MET A 59 3.58 5.53 10.80
C MET A 59 2.40 4.87 10.07
N LEU A 60 2.64 3.75 9.39
CA LEU A 60 1.58 2.96 8.75
C LEU A 60 0.71 2.27 9.80
N LEU A 61 -0.61 2.47 9.71
CA LEU A 61 -1.60 1.89 10.63
C LEU A 61 -2.42 0.76 10.01
N GLY A 62 -2.67 0.83 8.71
CA GLY A 62 -3.48 -0.14 8.01
C GLY A 62 -3.87 0.31 6.61
N ALA A 63 -4.68 -0.50 5.96
CA ALA A 63 -5.19 -0.26 4.63
C ALA A 63 -6.65 -0.68 4.51
N SER A 64 -7.43 0.14 3.81
CA SER A 64 -8.71 -0.26 3.25
C SER A 64 -8.54 -0.47 1.75
N PHE A 65 -9.18 -1.49 1.18
CA PHE A 65 -9.03 -1.79 -0.23
C PHE A 65 -10.30 -2.35 -0.86
N LYS A 66 -10.41 -2.23 -2.18
CA LYS A 66 -11.53 -2.82 -2.92
C LYS A 66 -11.12 -3.17 -4.34
N THR A 67 -11.58 -4.33 -4.82
CA THR A 67 -11.48 -4.67 -6.24
C THR A 67 -12.29 -3.69 -7.08
N LEU A 68 -11.62 -3.04 -8.04
CA LEU A 68 -12.25 -2.08 -8.93
C LEU A 68 -13.32 -2.78 -9.80
N GLY A 69 -14.41 -2.07 -10.10
CA GLY A 69 -15.55 -2.61 -10.85
C GLY A 69 -16.58 -3.41 -10.02
N HIS A 70 -16.39 -3.52 -8.71
CA HIS A 70 -17.36 -4.15 -7.78
C HIS A 70 -18.20 -3.12 -7.00
N ALA A 71 -19.27 -3.59 -6.35
CA ALA A 71 -20.16 -2.73 -5.55
C ALA A 71 -19.41 -1.98 -4.42
N PRO A 72 -19.74 -0.69 -4.17
CA PRO A 72 -19.05 0.16 -3.19
C PRO A 72 -19.50 -0.18 -1.77
N VAL A 73 -19.02 -1.30 -1.25
CA VAL A 73 -19.32 -1.80 0.10
C VAL A 73 -18.03 -2.13 0.84
N MET A 74 -17.94 -1.63 2.07
CA MET A 74 -16.91 -1.97 3.03
C MET A 74 -17.33 -3.16 3.90
N THR A 75 -16.39 -4.05 4.18
CA THR A 75 -16.58 -5.28 4.93
C THR A 75 -15.29 -5.60 5.69
N ASP A 76 -15.35 -6.41 6.75
CA ASP A 76 -14.15 -6.78 7.51
C ASP A 76 -13.07 -7.48 6.64
N SER A 77 -13.46 -8.07 5.50
CA SER A 77 -12.54 -8.71 4.54
C SER A 77 -11.80 -7.75 3.61
N ASN A 78 -12.07 -6.45 3.68
CA ASN A 78 -11.48 -5.44 2.79
C ASN A 78 -10.74 -4.33 3.54
N PHE A 79 -10.24 -4.71 4.73
CA PHE A 79 -9.32 -3.97 5.56
C PHE A 79 -8.17 -4.87 6.03
N SER A 80 -6.98 -4.31 6.21
CA SER A 80 -5.80 -4.99 6.77
C SER A 80 -5.08 -4.04 7.72
N ALA A 81 -4.92 -4.43 8.97
CA ALA A 81 -4.18 -3.64 9.96
C ALA A 81 -2.67 -3.83 9.75
N ALA A 82 -1.90 -2.77 10.02
CA ALA A 82 -0.46 -2.91 10.10
C ALA A 82 -0.05 -3.71 11.34
N ASP A 83 0.99 -4.53 11.19
CA ASP A 83 1.60 -5.30 12.27
C ASP A 83 2.61 -4.46 13.10
N GLY A 84 3.28 -5.12 14.06
CA GLY A 84 4.29 -4.49 14.90
C GLY A 84 5.56 -4.04 14.17
N GLN A 85 5.66 -4.30 12.87
CA GLN A 85 6.75 -3.91 11.98
C GLN A 85 6.28 -2.86 10.95
N SER A 86 5.09 -2.28 11.15
CA SER A 86 4.46 -1.32 10.24
C SER A 86 4.34 -1.91 8.83
N SER A 87 3.90 -3.17 8.75
CA SER A 87 3.67 -3.92 7.52
C SER A 87 2.25 -4.45 7.48
N LEU A 88 1.66 -4.53 6.28
CA LEU A 88 0.34 -5.12 6.07
C LEU A 88 0.29 -5.88 4.75
N ASP A 89 -0.64 -6.82 4.65
CA ASP A 89 -0.92 -7.53 3.40
C ASP A 89 -2.25 -7.08 2.81
N VAL A 90 -2.23 -6.77 1.50
CA VAL A 90 -3.41 -6.62 0.66
C VAL A 90 -3.61 -7.95 -0.08
N PRO A 91 -4.60 -8.79 0.30
CA PRO A 91 -4.81 -10.09 -0.33
C PRO A 91 -5.18 -9.94 -1.80
N MET A 92 -4.65 -10.78 -2.68
CA MET A 92 -4.94 -10.80 -4.11
C MET A 92 -5.35 -12.21 -4.54
N PRO A 93 -6.33 -12.37 -5.46
CA PRO A 93 -6.68 -13.69 -5.98
C PRO A 93 -5.49 -14.29 -6.74
N THR A 94 -5.35 -15.61 -6.71
CA THR A 94 -4.29 -16.34 -7.45
C THR A 94 -4.77 -16.98 -8.75
N SER A 95 -6.07 -16.89 -9.02
CA SER A 95 -6.74 -17.52 -10.17
C SER A 95 -7.30 -16.53 -11.19
N SER A 96 -7.19 -15.23 -10.93
CA SER A 96 -7.66 -14.17 -11.83
C SER A 96 -6.83 -12.91 -11.66
N VAL A 97 -6.75 -12.13 -12.75
CA VAL A 97 -6.17 -10.79 -12.71
C VAL A 97 -7.22 -9.80 -12.24
N VAL A 98 -6.87 -9.00 -11.24
CA VAL A 98 -7.69 -7.93 -10.69
C VAL A 98 -6.82 -6.71 -10.36
N THR A 99 -7.45 -5.55 -10.31
CA THR A 99 -6.88 -4.34 -9.73
C THR A 99 -7.68 -3.93 -8.51
N LYS A 100 -7.00 -3.56 -7.44
CA LYS A 100 -7.58 -2.97 -6.24
C LYS A 100 -7.20 -1.50 -6.11
N GLY A 101 -8.17 -0.66 -5.77
CA GLY A 101 -7.89 0.64 -5.16
C GLY A 101 -7.57 0.42 -3.68
N VAL A 102 -6.56 1.10 -3.16
CA VAL A 102 -6.03 0.88 -1.81
C VAL A 102 -5.79 2.21 -1.10
N VAL A 103 -6.51 2.47 -0.02
CA VAL A 103 -6.26 3.56 0.92
C VAL A 103 -5.38 3.09 2.05
N LEU A 104 -4.18 3.64 2.14
CA LEU A 104 -3.31 3.51 3.30
C LEU A 104 -3.67 4.56 4.35
N LEU A 105 -3.66 4.17 5.61
CA LEU A 105 -3.91 5.04 6.75
C LEU A 105 -2.64 5.19 7.57
N PHE A 106 -2.29 6.44 7.90
CA PHE A 106 -1.10 6.77 8.67
C PHE A 106 -1.41 7.67 9.88
N SER A 107 -0.50 7.71 10.85
CA SER A 107 -0.50 8.70 11.93
C SER A 107 0.91 9.25 12.20
N ASN A 108 0.99 10.29 13.02
CA ASN A 108 2.27 10.73 13.55
C ASN A 108 2.95 9.60 14.38
N PRO A 109 4.29 9.56 14.43
CA PRO A 109 5.01 8.61 15.26
C PRO A 109 4.92 8.99 16.75
N GLY A 110 4.60 8.02 17.62
CA GLY A 110 4.62 8.21 19.07
C GLY A 110 3.45 9.00 19.67
N THR A 111 2.71 9.75 18.87
CA THR A 111 1.47 10.46 19.23
C THR A 111 0.44 10.31 18.11
N VAL A 112 -0.86 10.38 18.43
CA VAL A 112 -1.92 10.40 17.42
C VAL A 112 -2.52 11.79 17.39
N ASP A 113 -1.82 12.72 16.73
CA ASP A 113 -2.27 14.09 16.54
C ASP A 113 -3.16 14.24 15.30
N GLY A 114 -3.04 13.30 14.35
CA GLY A 114 -3.86 13.22 13.15
C GLY A 114 -3.88 11.81 12.56
N LEU A 115 -4.89 11.58 11.71
CA LEU A 115 -4.99 10.41 10.84
C LEU A 115 -4.97 10.89 9.39
N TYR A 116 -4.01 10.39 8.62
CA TYR A 116 -3.76 10.84 7.25
C TYR A 116 -4.02 9.67 6.30
N ALA A 117 -4.98 9.85 5.40
CA ALA A 117 -5.24 8.89 4.33
C ALA A 117 -4.34 9.20 3.12
N SER A 118 -3.84 8.16 2.45
CA SER A 118 -3.20 8.33 1.15
C SER A 118 -4.20 8.79 0.08
N ALA A 119 -3.68 9.38 -1.01
CA ALA A 119 -4.42 9.57 -2.25
C ALA A 119 -4.44 8.30 -3.16
N ASP A 120 -3.87 7.20 -2.65
CA ASP A 120 -3.92 5.81 -3.11
C ASP A 120 -3.06 5.42 -4.31
N PRO A 121 -2.30 4.29 -4.21
CA PRO A 121 -1.88 3.51 -5.34
C PRO A 121 -2.98 2.52 -5.76
N GLU A 122 -2.98 2.16 -7.03
CA GLU A 122 -3.66 0.95 -7.49
C GLU A 122 -2.72 -0.25 -7.32
N ILE A 123 -3.22 -1.41 -6.88
CA ILE A 123 -2.44 -2.65 -6.87
C ILE A 123 -3.05 -3.61 -7.89
N THR A 124 -2.25 -4.09 -8.83
CA THR A 124 -2.65 -5.12 -9.79
C THR A 124 -1.81 -6.39 -9.62
N ASN A 125 -2.44 -7.55 -9.74
CA ASN A 125 -1.75 -8.84 -9.78
C ASN A 125 -1.56 -9.38 -11.22
N GLY A 126 -1.67 -8.51 -12.23
CA GLY A 126 -1.53 -8.87 -13.65
C GLY A 126 -0.37 -8.17 -14.37
N GLY A 127 0.49 -7.46 -13.65
CA GLY A 127 1.65 -6.78 -14.25
C GLY A 127 2.87 -7.69 -14.26
N GLY A 128 3.26 -8.13 -15.44
CA GLY A 128 4.37 -9.06 -15.63
C GLY A 128 4.75 -9.24 -17.10
N ASP A 129 4.82 -8.14 -17.87
CA ASP A 129 5.69 -8.09 -19.06
C ASP A 129 6.79 -7.08 -18.72
N PHE A 130 7.94 -7.57 -18.27
CA PHE A 130 9.18 -6.81 -18.11
C PHE A 130 10.16 -7.22 -19.21
#